data_AF-U7NKB1-F1
#
_entry.id   AF-U7NKB1-F1
#
_cell.length_a   1.000
_cell.length_b   1.000
_cell.length_c   1.000
_cell.angle_alpha   90.00
_cell.angle_beta   90.00
_cell.angle_gamma   90.00
#
_symmetry.space_group_name_H-M   'P 1'
#
loop_
_entity.id
_entity.type
_entity.pdbx_description
1 polymer ?
#
loop_
_entity_poly.entity_id
_entity_poly.type
_entity_poly.pdbx_seq_one_letter_code
_entity_poly.pdbx_strand_id
1 'polypeptide(L)'
;MNWSIAKKLSGGALTLIGLAVLADILVAVFIGRGALTAESAGCYLTDAMVIGFHCQGFWASDIASVWLNLPAWAVYGLMFAPYSFKAAILAILVWLPLIIFIVASRKVTQRA
;
A
#
# COMPACT_ATOMS: atom_id res chain seq x y z
N MET A 1 -16.72 -4.57 21.84
CA MET A 1 -15.62 -4.70 20.86
C MET A 1 -14.37 -5.23 21.55
N ASN A 2 -13.77 -6.29 21.03
CA ASN A 2 -12.53 -6.85 21.59
C ASN A 2 -11.32 -6.08 21.02
N TRP A 3 -10.79 -5.15 21.82
CA TRP A 3 -9.67 -4.30 21.42
C TRP A 3 -8.38 -5.08 21.13
N SER A 4 -8.20 -6.27 21.71
CA SER A 4 -7.06 -7.14 21.41
C SER A 4 -7.13 -7.69 19.98
N ILE A 5 -8.31 -8.12 19.55
CA ILE A 5 -8.55 -8.59 18.17
C ILE A 5 -8.38 -7.43 17.18
N ALA A 6 -8.95 -6.25 17.49
CA ALA A 6 -8.80 -5.06 16.65
C ALA A 6 -7.33 -4.66 16.48
N LYS A 7 -6.53 -4.70 17.56
CA LYS A 7 -5.08 -4.46 17.51
C LYS A 7 -4.36 -5.47 16.63
N LYS A 8 -4.68 -6.76 16.73
CA LYS A 8 -4.06 -7.81 15.89
C LYS A 8 -4.39 -7.63 14.40
N LEU A 9 -5.66 -7.39 14.06
CA LEU A 9 -6.10 -7.21 12.68
C LEU A 9 -5.49 -5.95 12.04
N SER A 10 -5.57 -4.82 12.75
CA SER A 10 -4.96 -3.56 12.28
C SER A 10 -3.43 -3.66 12.19
N GLY A 11 -2.79 -4.36 13.12
CA GLY A 11 -1.36 -4.66 13.04
C GLY A 11 -1.00 -5.47 11.80
N GLY A 12 -1.77 -6.50 11.46
CA GLY A 12 -1.57 -7.28 10.24
C GLY A 12 -1.71 -6.44 8.96
N ALA A 13 -2.70 -5.55 8.91
CA ALA A 13 -2.86 -4.62 7.79
C ALA A 13 -1.68 -3.64 7.66
N LEU A 14 -1.17 -3.12 8.78
CA LEU A 14 0.04 -2.28 8.79
C LEU A 14 1.27 -3.06 8.31
N THR A 15 1.41 -4.33 8.67
CA THR A 15 2.49 -5.19 8.17
C THR A 15 2.40 -5.36 6.65
N LEU A 16 1.21 -5.52 6.07
CA LEU A 16 1.03 -5.59 4.62
C LEU A 16 1.44 -4.30 3.91
N ILE A 17 1.16 -3.13 4.51
CA ILE A 17 1.62 -1.83 3.99
C ILE A 17 3.15 -1.73 4.09
N GLY A 18 3.73 -2.15 5.22
CA GLY A 18 5.18 -2.18 5.40
C GLY A 18 5.90 -3.11 4.40
N LEU A 19 5.29 -4.25 4.07
CA LEU A 19 5.80 -5.15 3.03
C LEU A 19 5.74 -4.52 1.63
N ALA A 20 4.72 -3.72 1.33
CA ALA A 20 4.65 -2.98 0.06
C ALA A 20 5.83 -1.99 -0.06
N VAL A 21 6.14 -1.25 1.02
CA VAL A 21 7.31 -0.36 1.05
C VAL A 21 8.61 -1.12 0.80
N LEU A 22 8.79 -2.28 1.44
CA LEU A 22 9.98 -3.11 1.20
C LEU A 22 10.04 -3.61 -0.24
N ALA A 23 8.92 -4.01 -0.82
CA ALA A 23 8.86 -4.42 -2.21
C ALA A 23 9.22 -3.26 -3.15
N ASP A 24 8.72 -2.04 -2.90
CA ASP A 24 9.08 -0.83 -3.66
C ASP A 24 10.59 -0.57 -3.63
N ILE A 25 11.21 -0.66 -2.46
CA ILE A 25 12.66 -0.49 -2.30
C ILE A 25 13.41 -1.57 -3.09
N LEU A 26 13.01 -2.84 -2.97
CA LEU A 26 13.67 -3.95 -3.66
C LEU A 26 13.58 -3.77 -5.18
N VAL A 27 12.42 -3.43 -5.71
CA VAL A 27 12.25 -3.19 -7.15
C VAL A 27 13.10 -2.02 -7.61
N ALA A 28 13.14 -0.92 -6.87
CA ALA A 28 14.00 0.22 -7.20
C ALA A 28 15.49 -0.18 -7.24
N VAL A 29 15.94 -1.00 -6.27
CA VAL A 29 17.33 -1.47 -6.17
C VAL A 29 17.71 -2.47 -7.27
N PHE A 30 16.81 -3.41 -7.59
CA PHE A 30 17.09 -4.49 -8.55
C PHE A 30 16.85 -4.08 -10.01
N ILE A 31 15.80 -3.29 -10.30
CA ILE A 31 15.49 -2.86 -11.68
C ILE A 31 16.36 -1.70 -12.13
N GLY A 32 16.79 -0.82 -11.21
CA GLY A 32 17.81 0.19 -11.52
C GLY A 32 19.15 -0.39 -11.99
N ARG A 33 19.35 -1.72 -11.90
CA ARG A 33 20.54 -2.45 -12.38
C ARG A 33 20.25 -3.45 -13.51
N GLY A 34 18.99 -3.71 -13.85
CA GLY A 34 18.60 -4.68 -14.87
C GLY A 34 18.40 -4.00 -16.22
N ALA A 35 19.19 -4.41 -17.22
CA ALA A 35 19.13 -3.86 -18.57
C ALA A 35 17.70 -3.85 -19.14
N LEU A 36 17.28 -2.69 -19.64
CA LEU A 36 16.08 -2.47 -20.45
C LEU A 36 16.19 -3.27 -21.76
N THR A 37 15.88 -4.56 -21.75
CA THR A 37 15.72 -5.33 -22.99
C THR A 37 14.31 -5.12 -23.51
N ALA A 38 14.22 -4.38 -24.61
CA ALA A 38 13.03 -3.80 -25.23
C ALA A 38 11.97 -4.79 -25.78
N GLU A 39 11.99 -6.06 -25.38
CA GLU A 39 11.10 -7.09 -25.95
C GLU A 39 10.17 -7.79 -24.93
N SER A 40 10.13 -7.33 -23.68
CA SER A 40 9.24 -7.92 -22.67
C SER A 40 7.84 -7.32 -22.80
N ALA A 41 6.91 -8.01 -23.47
CA ALA A 41 5.49 -7.65 -23.59
C ALA A 41 4.70 -7.89 -22.28
N GLY A 42 5.24 -7.45 -21.14
CA GLY A 42 4.61 -7.61 -19.83
C GLY A 42 4.91 -6.41 -18.94
N CYS A 43 4.00 -6.11 -17.99
CA CYS A 43 4.17 -4.98 -17.09
C CYS A 43 5.53 -5.01 -16.39
N TYR A 44 6.34 -3.97 -16.61
CA TYR A 44 7.55 -3.78 -15.82
C TYR A 44 7.14 -3.44 -14.38
N LEU A 45 7.80 -4.04 -13.38
CA LEU A 45 7.45 -3.75 -11.98
C LEU A 45 7.62 -2.25 -11.64
N THR A 46 8.43 -1.50 -12.39
CA THR A 46 8.51 -0.03 -12.29
C THR A 46 7.22 0.65 -12.72
N ASP A 47 6.56 0.17 -13.77
CA ASP A 47 5.27 0.71 -14.23
C ASP A 47 4.16 0.38 -13.22
N ALA A 48 4.30 -0.75 -12.50
CA ALA A 48 3.42 -1.12 -11.40
C ALA A 48 3.50 -0.15 -10.21
N MET A 49 4.56 0.65 -10.09
CA MET A 49 4.81 1.60 -9.00
C MET A 49 4.38 3.04 -9.33
N VAL A 50 3.82 3.26 -10.52
CA VAL A 50 3.36 4.59 -10.94
C VAL A 50 1.84 4.63 -10.91
N ILE A 51 1.31 5.54 -10.09
CA ILE A 51 -0.14 5.80 -10.02
C ILE A 51 -0.64 6.23 -11.41
N GLY A 52 -1.59 5.47 -11.96
CA GLY A 52 -2.22 5.77 -13.24
C GLY A 52 -1.77 4.87 -14.40
N PHE A 53 -0.75 4.03 -14.21
CA PHE A 53 -0.39 2.99 -15.18
C PHE A 53 -1.11 1.68 -14.84
N HIS A 54 -1.75 1.10 -15.85
CA HIS A 54 -2.35 -0.23 -15.74
C HIS A 54 -1.33 -1.29 -16.17
N CYS A 55 -0.91 -2.11 -15.22
CA CYS A 55 -0.16 -3.31 -15.55
C CYS A 55 -1.04 -4.30 -16.32
N GLN A 56 -0.54 -4.81 -17.44
CA GLN A 56 -1.13 -5.94 -18.15
C GLN A 56 -0.08 -7.04 -18.34
N GLY A 57 -0.52 -8.30 -18.43
CA GLY A 57 0.38 -9.44 -18.71
C GLY A 57 0.35 -10.59 -17.70
N PHE A 58 -0.32 -10.44 -16.55
CA PHE A 58 -0.62 -11.57 -15.67
C PHE A 58 -1.92 -11.35 -14.89
N TRP A 59 -2.59 -12.44 -14.50
CA TRP A 59 -3.94 -12.44 -13.93
C TRP A 59 -4.11 -11.66 -12.62
N ALA A 60 -3.02 -11.39 -11.90
CA ALA A 60 -3.02 -10.65 -10.63
C ALA A 60 -2.38 -9.24 -10.75
N SER A 61 -2.22 -8.74 -11.97
CA SER A 61 -1.55 -7.46 -12.26
C SER A 61 -2.23 -6.26 -11.62
N ASP A 62 -3.57 -6.20 -11.62
CA ASP A 62 -4.32 -5.14 -10.95
C ASP A 62 -4.11 -5.14 -9.43
N ILE A 63 -4.10 -6.34 -8.82
CA ILE A 63 -3.89 -6.49 -7.37
C ILE A 63 -2.47 -6.07 -7.00
N ALA A 64 -1.47 -6.50 -7.77
CA ALA A 64 -0.07 -6.14 -7.56
C ALA A 64 0.16 -4.63 -7.70
N SER A 65 -0.40 -4.00 -8.73
CA SER A 65 -0.34 -2.56 -8.94
C SER A 65 -0.99 -1.79 -7.78
N VAL A 66 -2.18 -2.19 -7.33
CA VAL A 66 -2.84 -1.54 -6.19
C VAL A 66 -2.02 -1.69 -4.91
N TRP A 67 -1.48 -2.89 -4.65
CA TRP A 67 -0.70 -3.16 -3.44
C TRP A 67 0.63 -2.41 -3.40
N LEU A 68 1.39 -2.40 -4.50
CA LEU A 68 2.65 -1.65 -4.63
C LEU A 68 2.41 -0.13 -4.56
N ASN A 69 1.26 0.36 -5.00
CA ASN A 69 0.94 1.78 -4.86
C ASN A 69 0.39 2.17 -3.47
N LEU A 70 0.19 1.23 -2.53
CA LEU A 70 -0.32 1.56 -1.18
C LEU A 70 0.51 2.64 -0.46
N PRO A 71 1.86 2.60 -0.47
CA PRO A 71 2.68 3.63 0.17
C PRO A 71 2.50 5.00 -0.50
N ALA A 72 2.45 5.03 -1.83
CA ALA A 72 2.18 6.25 -2.57
C ALA A 72 0.79 6.82 -2.23
N TRP A 73 -0.25 5.97 -2.18
CA TRP A 73 -1.59 6.37 -1.75
C TRP A 73 -1.67 6.83 -0.30
N ALA A 74 -0.81 6.34 0.60
CA ALA A 74 -0.73 6.81 1.98
C ALA A 74 -0.37 8.30 2.05
N VAL A 75 0.49 8.77 1.15
CA VAL A 75 0.96 10.16 1.09
C VAL A 75 0.08 10.99 0.15
N TYR A 76 -0.04 10.57 -1.11
CA TYR A 76 -0.78 11.29 -2.14
C TYR A 76 -2.29 11.30 -1.89
N GLY A 77 -2.85 10.23 -1.32
CA GLY A 77 -4.26 10.15 -0.98
C GLY A 77 -4.66 11.27 -0.03
N LEU A 78 -3.86 11.54 1.01
CA LEU A 78 -4.10 12.65 1.95
C LEU A 78 -4.02 14.01 1.26
N MET A 79 -2.98 14.22 0.44
CA MET A 79 -2.76 15.49 -0.24
C MET A 79 -3.88 15.81 -1.24
N PHE A 80 -4.38 14.78 -1.95
CA PHE A 80 -5.41 14.93 -2.98
C PHE A 80 -6.83 14.65 -2.49
N ALA A 81 -7.04 14.27 -1.23
CA ALA A 81 -8.37 14.02 -0.66
C ALA A 81 -9.35 15.21 -0.86
N PRO A 82 -8.95 16.49 -0.73
CA PRO A 82 -9.87 17.61 -0.97
C PRO A 82 -10.30 17.75 -2.44
N TYR A 83 -9.52 17.19 -3.37
CA TYR A 83 -9.67 17.41 -4.81
C TYR A 83 -10.25 16.21 -5.55
N SER A 84 -10.34 15.04 -4.91
CA SER A 84 -10.86 13.82 -5.53
C SER A 84 -11.52 12.91 -4.49
N PHE A 85 -12.79 12.57 -4.75
CA PHE A 85 -13.54 11.62 -3.92
C PHE A 85 -12.85 10.24 -3.86
N LYS A 86 -12.24 9.81 -4.97
CA LYS A 86 -11.45 8.57 -5.02
C LYS A 86 -10.24 8.65 -4.09
N ALA A 87 -9.51 9.77 -4.13
CA ALA A 87 -8.35 9.98 -3.26
C ALA A 87 -8.76 10.04 -1.79
N ALA A 88 -9.89 10.67 -1.46
CA ALA A 88 -10.43 10.70 -0.11
C ALA A 88 -10.77 9.30 0.42
N ILE A 89 -11.44 8.46 -0.38
CA ILE A 89 -11.74 7.07 0.01
C ILE A 89 -10.45 6.29 0.26
N LEU A 90 -9.48 6.38 -0.65
CA LEU A 90 -8.22 5.67 -0.53
C LEU A 90 -7.41 6.15 0.68
N ALA A 91 -7.38 7.45 0.94
CA ALA A 91 -6.75 8.01 2.12
C ALA A 91 -7.38 7.44 3.41
N ILE A 92 -8.71 7.41 3.50
CA ILE A 92 -9.40 6.83 4.65
C ILE A 92 -9.03 5.36 4.80
N LEU A 93 -9.12 4.57 3.71
CA LEU A 93 -8.83 3.13 3.76
C LEU A 93 -7.39 2.82 4.20
N VAL A 94 -6.41 3.58 3.71
CA VAL A 94 -4.99 3.37 4.04
C VAL A 94 -4.67 3.81 5.47
N TRP A 95 -5.30 4.87 5.97
CA TRP A 95 -5.02 5.41 7.31
C TRP A 95 -5.85 4.80 8.43
N LEU A 96 -7.02 4.23 8.12
CA LEU A 96 -7.92 3.62 9.10
C LEU A 96 -7.26 2.50 9.93
N PRO A 97 -6.47 1.57 9.36
CA PRO A 97 -5.70 0.59 10.14
C PRO A 97 -4.77 1.25 11.17
N LEU A 98 -4.07 2.32 10.81
CA LEU A 98 -3.17 3.03 11.71
C LEU A 98 -3.92 3.63 12.90
N ILE A 99 -5.02 4.34 12.62
CA ILE A 99 -5.84 4.97 13.66
C ILE A 99 -6.40 3.90 14.61
N ILE A 100 -6.95 2.81 14.06
CA ILE A 100 -7.48 1.70 14.85
C ILE A 100 -6.38 1.06 15.69
N PHE A 101 -5.18 0.85 15.14
CA PHE A 101 -4.06 0.25 15.87
C PHE A 101 -3.63 1.11 17.07
N ILE A 102 -3.54 2.43 16.88
CA ILE A 102 -3.19 3.38 17.95
C ILE A 102 -4.26 3.36 19.05
N VAL A 103 -5.53 3.50 18.68
CA VAL A 103 -6.66 3.51 19.64
C VAL A 103 -6.75 2.19 20.38
N ALA A 104 -6.70 1.07 19.66
CA ALA A 104 -6.77 -0.27 20.24
C ALA A 104 -5.59 -0.53 21.18
N SER A 105 -4.37 -0.10 20.82
CA SER A 105 -3.20 -0.24 21.68
C SER A 105 -3.36 0.52 22.98
N ARG A 106 -3.81 1.79 22.93
CA ARG A 106 -4.10 2.58 24.13
C ARG A 106 -5.17 1.93 25.02
N LYS A 107 -6.25 1.44 24.41
CA LYS A 107 -7.36 0.79 25.14
C LYS A 107 -6.99 -0.55 25.76
N VAL A 108 -6.11 -1.32 25.12
CA VAL A 108 -5.59 -2.57 25.70
C VAL A 108 -4.68 -2.26 26.89
N THR A 109 -3.78 -1.29 26.78
CA THR A 109 -2.89 -0.89 27.89
C THR A 109 -3.65 -0.33 29.09
N GLN A 110 -4.71 0.46 28.88
CA GLN A 110 -5.55 0.98 29.98
C GLN A 110 -6.36 -0.09 30.72
N ARG A 111 -6.47 -1.30 30.17
CA ARG A 111 -7.27 -2.41 30.72
C ARG A 111 -6.41 -3.55 31.28
N ALA A 112 -5.08 -3.44 31.18
CA ALA A 112 -4.11 -4.35 31.77
C ALA A 112 -3.67 -3.82 33.13
#